data_AF-A0A645FES0-F1
#
_entry.id   AF-A0A645FES0-F1
#
_cell.length_a   1.000
_cell.length_b   1.000
_cell.length_c   1.000
_cell.angle_alpha   90.00
_cell.angle_beta   90.00
_cell.angle_gamma   90.00
#
_symmetry.space_group_name_H-M   'P 1'
#
loop_
_entity.id
_entity.type
_entity.pdbx_description
1 polymer ?
#
loop_
_entity_poly.entity_id
_entity_poly.type
_entity_poly.pdbx_seq_one_letter_code
_entity_poly.pdbx_strand_id
1 'polypeptide(L)'
;MLSSLKNTLDEFRVYQQMEIDRFAEIFYSGKEQSAGDLEKLQGAIKPALDRCKALEAEQQDLFKSTLSRFNRIYTFITQVCRLL
;
A
#
# COMPACT_ATOMS: atom_id res chain seq x y z
N MET A 1 -15.50 4.13 -9.27
CA MET A 1 -14.14 3.97 -9.85
C MET A 1 -13.10 3.68 -8.77
N LEU A 2 -12.92 4.54 -7.76
CA LEU A 2 -11.99 4.27 -6.66
C LEU A 2 -12.36 3.01 -5.85
N SER A 3 -13.65 2.86 -5.53
CA SER A 3 -14.23 1.71 -4.82
C SER A 3 -14.07 0.40 -5.61
N SER A 4 -14.16 0.46 -6.94
CA SER A 4 -13.94 -0.71 -7.81
C SER A 4 -12.48 -1.16 -7.80
N LEU A 5 -11.53 -0.23 -7.91
CA LEU A 5 -10.09 -0.55 -7.84
C LEU A 5 -9.70 -1.09 -6.46
N LYS A 6 -10.26 -0.52 -5.38
CA LYS A 6 -10.05 -1.03 -4.02
C LYS A 6 -10.56 -2.46 -3.87
N ASN A 7 -11.77 -2.77 -4.36
CA ASN A 7 -12.32 -4.12 -4.30
C ASN A 7 -11.43 -5.12 -5.05
N THR A 8 -10.95 -4.77 -6.24
CA THR A 8 -10.02 -5.63 -6.99
C THR A 8 -8.71 -5.87 -6.22
N LEU A 9 -8.16 -4.84 -5.56
CA LEU A 9 -6.97 -4.98 -4.72
C LEU A 9 -7.21 -5.87 -3.48
N ASP A 10 -8.38 -5.73 -2.84
CA ASP A 10 -8.78 -6.53 -1.70
C ASP A 10 -8.99 -8.02 -2.08
N GLU A 11 -9.44 -8.30 -3.31
CA GLU A 11 -9.60 -9.67 -3.82
C GLU A 11 -8.27 -10.42 -3.93
N PHE A 12 -7.17 -9.74 -4.24
CA PHE A 12 -5.84 -10.36 -4.24
C PHE A 12 -5.35 -10.76 -2.84
N ARG A 13 -5.96 -10.21 -1.77
CA ARG A 13 -5.60 -10.46 -0.36
C ARG A 13 -4.10 -10.33 -0.08
N VAL A 14 -3.43 -9.46 -0.84
CA VAL A 14 -1.98 -9.24 -0.76
C VAL A 14 -1.59 -8.46 0.49
N TYR A 15 -2.43 -7.53 0.94
CA TYR A 15 -2.22 -6.79 2.20
C TYR A 15 -3.34 -7.12 3.19
N GLN A 16 -3.07 -6.95 4.47
CA GLN A 16 -4.02 -7.10 5.56
C GLN A 16 -4.14 -5.80 6.34
N GLN A 17 -5.30 -5.60 6.97
CA GLN A 17 -5.56 -4.39 7.75
C GLN A 17 -4.50 -4.21 8.86
N MET A 18 -4.08 -5.29 9.53
CA MET A 18 -3.05 -5.19 10.58
C MET A 18 -1.72 -4.64 10.08
N GLU A 19 -1.34 -4.95 8.84
CA GLU A 19 -0.08 -4.49 8.26
C GLU A 19 -0.16 -3.02 7.89
N ILE A 20 -1.33 -2.59 7.38
CA ILE A 20 -1.64 -1.19 7.10
C ILE A 20 -1.61 -0.39 8.40
N ASP A 21 -2.27 -0.88 9.45
CA ASP A 21 -2.36 -0.21 10.74
C ASP A 21 -0.98 -0.08 11.38
N ARG A 22 -0.19 -1.16 11.36
CA ARG A 22 1.18 -1.16 11.89
C ARG A 22 2.11 -0.26 11.09
N PHE A 23 1.97 -0.25 9.77
CA PHE A 23 2.73 0.68 8.92
C PHE A 23 2.35 2.13 9.24
N ALA A 24 1.05 2.45 9.35
CA ALA A 24 0.56 3.77 9.67
C ALA A 24 1.04 4.22 11.06
N GLU A 25 0.95 3.36 12.07
CA GLU A 25 1.43 3.63 13.42
C GLU A 25 2.91 4.03 13.40
N ILE A 26 3.78 3.24 12.77
CA ILE A 26 5.22 3.55 12.67
C ILE A 26 5.44 4.81 11.84
N PHE A 27 4.75 4.95 10.70
CA PHE A 27 4.93 6.06 9.77
C PHE A 27 4.55 7.40 10.39
N TYR A 28 3.46 7.43 11.16
CA TYR A 28 2.97 8.63 11.86
C TYR A 28 3.53 8.80 13.28
N SER A 29 4.37 7.87 13.78
CA SER A 29 4.90 7.91 15.16
C SER A 29 5.90 9.04 15.46
N GLY A 30 6.52 9.67 14.44
CA GLY A 30 7.54 10.71 14.66
C GLY A 30 7.81 11.61 13.45
N LYS A 31 8.45 12.76 13.70
CA LYS A 31 8.78 13.77 12.67
C LYS A 31 9.98 13.40 11.81
N GLU A 32 10.90 12.57 12.31
CA GLU A 32 12.07 12.08 11.57
C GLU A 32 12.10 10.56 11.62
N GLN A 33 12.07 9.92 10.46
CA GLN A 33 12.16 8.46 10.37
C GLN A 33 13.61 8.05 10.55
N SER A 34 13.91 7.36 11.65
CA SER A 34 15.24 6.83 11.91
C SER A 34 15.49 5.58 11.08
N ALA A 35 16.76 5.19 10.90
CA ALA A 35 17.11 3.94 10.20
C ALA A 35 16.40 2.70 10.78
N GLY A 36 16.20 2.66 12.11
CA GLY A 36 15.46 1.60 12.77
C GLY A 36 13.95 1.60 12.48
N ASP A 37 13.36 2.75 12.15
CA ASP A 37 11.94 2.83 11.78
C ASP A 37 11.72 2.39 10.34
N LEU A 38 12.66 2.68 9.44
CA LEU A 38 12.65 2.14 8.07
C LEU A 38 12.70 0.61 8.08
N GLU A 39 13.49 0.00 8.97
CA GLU A 39 13.55 -1.46 9.11
C GLU A 39 12.21 -2.03 9.62
N LYS A 40 11.58 -1.39 10.59
CA LYS A 40 10.24 -1.78 11.09
C LYS A 40 9.15 -1.61 10.03
N LEU A 41 9.18 -0.52 9.25
CA LEU A 41 8.25 -0.29 8.13
C LEU A 41 8.40 -1.37 7.06
N GLN A 42 9.63 -1.70 6.69
CA GLN A 42 9.90 -2.81 5.78
C GLN A 42 9.40 -4.13 6.36
N GLY A 43 9.62 -4.38 7.65
CA GLY A 43 9.12 -5.55 8.35
C GLY A 43 7.60 -5.65 8.37
N ALA A 44 6.89 -4.52 8.48
CA ALA A 44 5.43 -4.49 8.46
C ALA A 44 4.83 -4.84 7.09
N ILE A 45 5.51 -4.47 5.99
CA ILE A 45 5.05 -4.75 4.62
C ILE A 45 5.63 -6.06 4.07
N LYS A 46 6.70 -6.59 4.66
CA LYS A 46 7.36 -7.84 4.23
C LYS A 46 6.38 -8.98 3.93
N PRO A 47 5.41 -9.32 4.80
CA PRO A 47 4.51 -10.45 4.55
C PRO A 47 3.55 -10.19 3.39
N ALA A 48 3.13 -8.94 3.18
CA ALA A 48 2.36 -8.54 2.02
C ALA A 48 3.19 -8.65 0.73
N LEU A 49 4.47 -8.24 0.77
CA LEU A 49 5.38 -8.38 -0.36
C LEU A 49 5.61 -9.85 -0.72
N ASP A 50 5.78 -10.73 0.27
CA ASP A 50 5.96 -12.16 0.03
C ASP A 50 4.69 -12.80 -0.54
N ARG A 51 3.50 -12.39 -0.08
CA ARG A 51 2.23 -12.81 -0.69
C ARG A 51 2.09 -12.35 -2.14
N CYS A 52 2.48 -11.11 -2.44
CA CYS A 52 2.52 -10.61 -3.82
C CYS A 52 3.47 -11.45 -4.68
N LYS A 53 4.67 -11.76 -4.16
CA LYS A 53 5.67 -12.59 -4.86
C LYS A 53 5.23 -14.04 -5.08
N ALA A 54 4.35 -14.56 -4.23
CA ALA A 54 3.79 -15.89 -4.35
C ALA A 54 2.68 -16.02 -5.40
N LEU A 55 2.13 -14.90 -5.90
CA LEU A 55 1.18 -14.90 -7.01
C LEU A 55 1.87 -15.21 -8.33
N GLU A 56 1.10 -15.72 -9.30
CA GLU A 56 1.56 -15.95 -10.67
C GLU A 56 2.01 -14.63 -11.33
N ALA A 57 2.91 -14.71 -12.30
CA ALA A 57 3.50 -13.53 -12.94
C ALA A 57 2.45 -12.56 -13.52
N GLU A 58 1.39 -13.11 -14.13
CA GLU A 58 0.29 -12.33 -14.70
C GLU A 58 -0.55 -11.65 -13.59
N GLN A 59 -0.80 -12.35 -12.49
CA GLN A 59 -1.51 -11.80 -11.33
C GLN A 59 -0.68 -10.72 -10.61
N GLN A 60 0.64 -10.90 -10.51
CA GLN A 60 1.54 -9.88 -10.00
C GLN A 60 1.52 -8.60 -10.84
N ASP A 61 1.56 -8.74 -12.17
CA ASP A 61 1.54 -7.59 -13.07
C ASP A 61 0.20 -6.84 -12.95
N LEU A 62 -0.91 -7.58 -12.95
CA LEU A 62 -2.24 -7.04 -12.74
C LEU A 62 -2.38 -6.33 -11.38
N PHE A 63 -1.87 -6.93 -10.31
CA PHE A 63 -1.87 -6.31 -8.98
C PHE A 63 -1.06 -5.01 -8.97
N LYS A 64 0.17 -5.02 -9.49
CA LYS A 64 1.04 -3.82 -9.55
C LYS A 64 0.42 -2.71 -10.38
N SER A 65 -0.15 -3.05 -11.54
CA SER A 65 -0.85 -2.12 -12.42
C SER A 65 -2.06 -1.48 -11.73
N THR A 66 -2.87 -2.31 -11.06
CA THR A 66 -4.05 -1.85 -10.29
C THR A 66 -3.66 -0.95 -9.13
N LEU A 67 -2.62 -1.32 -8.37
CA LEU A 67 -2.10 -0.55 -7.25
C LEU A 67 -1.53 0.80 -7.69
N SER A 68 -0.79 0.83 -8.80
CA SER A 68 -0.26 2.05 -9.40
C SER A 68 -1.40 2.99 -9.81
N ARG A 69 -2.46 2.45 -10.42
CA ARG A 69 -3.65 3.21 -10.81
C ARG A 69 -4.39 3.78 -9.59
N PHE A 70 -4.53 2.98 -8.53
CA PHE A 70 -5.13 3.43 -7.27
C PHE A 70 -4.31 4.58 -6.66
N ASN A 71 -2.99 4.43 -6.54
CA ASN A 71 -2.09 5.47 -6.02
C ASN A 71 -2.17 6.76 -6.84
N ARG A 72 -2.25 6.68 -8.17
CA ARG A 72 -2.34 7.86 -9.04
C ARG A 72 -3.63 8.65 -8.80
N ILE A 73 -4.76 7.97 -8.64
CA ILE A 73 -6.04 8.65 -8.37
C ILE A 73 -6.05 9.21 -6.93
N TYR A 74 -5.54 8.47 -5.95
CA TYR A 74 -5.46 8.96 -4.57
C TYR A 74 -4.53 10.17 -4.42
N THR A 75 -3.40 10.17 -5.14
CA THR A 75 -2.49 11.32 -5.22
C THR A 75 -3.20 12.53 -5.84
N PHE A 76 -3.94 12.32 -6.94
CA PHE A 76 -4.74 13.38 -7.56
C PHE A 76 -5.75 13.98 -6.58
N ILE A 77 -6.50 13.14 -5.86
CA ILE A 77 -7.45 13.59 -4.81
C ILE A 77 -6.72 14.39 -3.73
N THR A 78 -5.60 13.89 -3.22
CA THR A 78 -4.81 14.56 -2.17
C THR A 78 -4.24 15.89 -2.64
N GLN A 79 -3.90 16.03 -3.93
CA GLN A 79 -3.47 17.30 -4.52
C GLN A 79 -4.62 18.28 -4.64
N VAL A 80 -5.79 17.84 -5.13
CA VAL A 80 -6.99 18.68 -5.21
C VAL A 80 -7.42 19.18 -3.83
N CYS A 81 -7.42 18.31 -2.81
CA CYS A 81 -7.71 18.70 -1.42
C CYS A 81 -6.71 19.70 -0.83
N ARG A 82 -5.50 19.82 -1.37
CA ARG A 82 -4.51 20.83 -0.94
C ARG A 82 -4.66 22.17 -1.66
N LEU A 83 -5.32 22.20 -2.81
CA LEU A 83 -5.56 23.41 -3.61
C LEU A 83 -6.87 24.11 -3.26
N LEU A 84 -7.81 23.40 -2.64
CA LEU A 84 -9.06 23.93 -2.08
C LEU A 84 -8.81 24.45 -0.66
#